data_AF-A0A412KPR9-F1
#
_entry.id   AF-A0A412KPR9-F1
#
_cell.length_a   1.000
_cell.length_b   1.000
_cell.length_c   1.000
_cell.angle_alpha   90.00
_cell.angle_beta   90.00
_cell.angle_gamma   90.00
#
_symmetry.space_group_name_H-M   'P 1'
#
loop_
_entity.id
_entity.type
_entity.pdbx_description
1 polymer ?
#
loop_
_entity_poly.entity_id
_entity_poly.type
_entity_poly.pdbx_seq_one_letter_code
_entity_poly.pdbx_strand_id
1 'polypeptide(L)'
;MEAAWIETFYQETDAPKRLELLKQNTENELTQADVFRKKLWVARYGKRKPTKDAFVGSLMELKCLAEGTSLDFGGQRRKQAAKIISTLCLADADSLDEELRENLLMELKNVFLKFMEVSRDGRGFTSLVFGMGQLSDEGVVKKIAEQISTIAFQAPHALHMDKEFALLQEAALQAFRQEYPNREHFLKK
;
A
#
# COMPACT_ATOMS: atom_id res chain seq x y z
N MET A 1 -20.00 -16.93 7.46
CA MET A 1 -20.05 -16.67 6.00
C MET A 1 -19.39 -15.33 5.67
N GLU A 2 -19.58 -14.29 6.49
CA GLU A 2 -18.91 -12.97 6.36
C GLU A 2 -17.38 -13.03 6.33
N ALA A 3 -16.74 -13.84 7.19
CA ALA A 3 -15.27 -13.90 7.25
C ALA A 3 -14.60 -14.34 5.93
N ALA A 4 -15.24 -15.22 5.15
CA ALA A 4 -14.63 -15.82 3.97
C ALA A 4 -14.57 -14.85 2.77
N TRP A 5 -15.62 -14.04 2.56
CA TRP A 5 -15.61 -13.07 1.46
C TRP A 5 -14.71 -11.88 1.78
N ILE A 6 -14.61 -11.48 3.06
CA ILE A 6 -13.71 -10.40 3.50
C ILE A 6 -12.25 -10.79 3.25
N GLU A 7 -11.86 -12.01 3.61
CA GLU A 7 -10.53 -12.53 3.31
C GLU A 7 -10.27 -12.51 1.80
N THR A 8 -11.21 -13.03 1.00
CA THR A 8 -11.12 -13.02 -0.47
C THR A 8 -10.98 -11.60 -1.02
N PHE A 9 -11.73 -10.63 -0.47
CA PHE A 9 -11.71 -9.22 -0.89
C PHE A 9 -10.36 -8.54 -0.65
N TYR A 10 -9.71 -8.84 0.48
CA TYR A 10 -8.40 -8.27 0.82
C TYR A 10 -7.21 -9.02 0.20
N GLN A 11 -7.41 -10.27 -0.24
CA GLN A 11 -6.41 -11.00 -1.02
C GLN A 11 -6.47 -10.70 -2.52
N GLU A 12 -7.64 -10.38 -3.06
CA GLU A 12 -7.79 -10.01 -4.47
C GLU A 12 -7.15 -8.65 -4.74
N THR A 13 -6.35 -8.55 -5.79
CA THR A 13 -5.60 -7.34 -6.18
C THR A 13 -6.09 -6.74 -7.50
N ASP A 14 -6.95 -7.45 -8.24
CA ASP A 14 -7.66 -6.93 -9.40
C ASP A 14 -8.83 -6.03 -8.98
N ALA A 15 -8.72 -4.73 -9.24
CA ALA A 15 -9.73 -3.77 -8.80
C ALA A 15 -11.16 -4.08 -9.33
N PRO A 16 -11.39 -4.38 -10.61
CA PRO A 16 -12.71 -4.81 -11.08
C PRO A 16 -13.32 -5.98 -10.28
N LYS A 17 -12.57 -7.05 -10.02
CA LYS A 17 -13.04 -8.18 -9.22
C LYS A 17 -13.32 -7.80 -7.76
N ARG A 18 -12.44 -7.00 -7.13
CA ARG A 18 -12.67 -6.48 -5.77
C ARG A 18 -13.97 -5.67 -5.69
N LEU A 19 -14.27 -4.86 -6.70
CA LEU A 19 -15.50 -4.07 -6.76
C LEU A 19 -16.74 -4.95 -6.85
N GLU A 20 -16.66 -6.05 -7.61
CA GLU A 20 -17.74 -7.02 -7.72
C GLU A 20 -18.00 -7.72 -6.38
N LEU A 21 -16.95 -8.20 -5.71
CA LEU A 21 -17.03 -8.77 -4.37
C LEU A 21 -17.65 -7.78 -3.36
N LEU A 22 -17.21 -6.52 -3.39
CA LEU A 22 -17.74 -5.49 -2.51
C LEU A 22 -19.23 -5.26 -2.76
N LYS A 23 -19.68 -5.20 -4.02
CA LYS A 23 -21.10 -5.00 -4.34
C LYS A 23 -21.96 -6.18 -3.88
N GLN A 24 -21.58 -7.40 -4.27
CA GLN A 24 -22.34 -8.62 -3.96
C GLN A 24 -22.58 -8.82 -2.46
N ASN A 25 -21.64 -8.37 -1.62
CA ASN A 25 -21.70 -8.57 -0.18
C ASN A 25 -22.15 -7.32 0.61
N THR A 26 -22.39 -6.18 -0.05
CA THR A 26 -22.81 -4.91 0.61
C THR A 26 -24.07 -4.30 -0.02
N GLU A 27 -24.94 -5.13 -0.60
CA GLU A 27 -26.23 -4.72 -1.19
C GLU A 27 -27.37 -4.58 -0.15
N ASN A 28 -27.24 -5.15 1.05
CA ASN A 28 -28.23 -5.10 2.14
C ASN A 28 -27.88 -4.08 3.24
N GLU A 29 -28.38 -4.26 4.48
CA GLU A 29 -28.04 -3.44 5.66
C GLU A 29 -26.52 -3.31 5.82
N LEU A 30 -26.01 -2.08 5.75
CA LEU A 30 -24.59 -1.80 5.82
C LEU A 30 -24.15 -1.71 7.27
N THR A 31 -23.21 -2.58 7.65
CA THR A 31 -22.47 -2.41 8.89
C THR A 31 -21.60 -1.14 8.82
N GLN A 32 -21.17 -0.64 9.97
CA GLN A 32 -20.20 0.46 10.03
C GLN A 32 -18.91 0.12 9.27
N ALA A 33 -18.46 -1.13 9.34
CA ALA A 33 -17.31 -1.63 8.61
C ALA A 33 -17.52 -1.59 7.08
N ASP A 34 -18.70 -1.93 6.57
CA ASP A 34 -18.99 -1.86 5.13
C ASP A 34 -19.03 -0.42 4.61
N VAL A 35 -19.59 0.50 5.39
CA VAL A 35 -19.54 1.93 5.09
C VAL A 35 -18.08 2.39 5.00
N PHE A 36 -17.24 1.95 5.93
CA PHE A 36 -15.82 2.30 5.94
C PHE A 36 -15.05 1.67 4.77
N ARG A 37 -15.28 0.39 4.43
CA ARG A 37 -14.70 -0.25 3.23
C ARG A 37 -15.08 0.49 1.95
N LYS A 38 -16.33 0.93 1.83
CA LYS A 38 -16.78 1.79 0.71
C LYS A 38 -16.06 3.15 0.71
N LYS A 39 -15.82 3.76 1.87
CA LYS A 39 -15.03 5.00 2.00
C LYS A 39 -13.60 4.78 1.51
N LEU A 40 -12.93 3.71 1.94
CA LEU A 40 -11.58 3.34 1.52
C LEU A 40 -11.52 3.09 0.00
N TRP A 41 -12.50 2.34 -0.53
CA TRP A 41 -12.63 2.11 -1.97
C TRP A 41 -12.66 3.43 -2.76
N VAL A 42 -13.50 4.38 -2.33
CA VAL A 42 -13.63 5.68 -2.99
C VAL A 42 -12.36 6.51 -2.84
N ALA A 43 -11.68 6.46 -1.70
CA ALA A 43 -10.39 7.13 -1.51
C ALA A 43 -9.31 6.58 -2.46
N ARG A 44 -9.29 5.26 -2.67
CA ARG A 44 -8.28 4.57 -3.48
C ARG A 44 -8.53 4.65 -4.98
N TYR A 45 -9.74 4.36 -5.43
CA TYR A 45 -10.08 4.22 -6.85
C TYR A 45 -11.05 5.29 -7.38
N GLY A 46 -11.67 6.06 -6.50
CA GLY A 46 -12.73 7.01 -6.84
C GLY A 46 -14.12 6.37 -6.97
N LYS A 47 -15.11 7.19 -7.33
CA LYS A 47 -16.52 6.78 -7.45
C LYS A 47 -16.87 6.05 -8.76
N ARG A 48 -15.97 6.09 -9.74
CA ARG A 48 -16.19 5.54 -11.09
C ARG A 48 -15.37 4.26 -11.26
N LYS A 49 -15.41 3.68 -12.47
CA LYS A 49 -14.59 2.51 -12.82
C LYS A 49 -13.12 2.79 -12.46
N PRO A 50 -12.43 1.87 -11.75
CA PRO A 50 -11.04 2.06 -11.34
C PRO A 50 -10.16 2.22 -12.58
N THR A 51 -9.54 3.40 -12.74
CA THR A 51 -8.54 3.67 -13.80
C THR A 51 -7.15 3.96 -13.24
N LYS A 52 -7.08 4.40 -11.99
CA LYS A 52 -5.85 4.70 -11.26
C LYS A 52 -6.01 4.23 -9.83
N ASP A 53 -4.91 3.78 -9.24
CA ASP A 53 -4.82 3.42 -7.83
C ASP A 53 -4.09 4.55 -7.10
N ALA A 54 -4.85 5.38 -6.38
CA ALA A 54 -4.29 6.53 -5.67
C ALA A 54 -3.35 6.10 -4.54
N PHE A 55 -3.59 4.93 -3.93
CA PHE A 55 -2.80 4.45 -2.80
C PHE A 55 -1.44 3.94 -3.30
N VAL A 56 -1.42 3.16 -4.39
CA VAL A 56 -0.15 2.78 -5.05
C VAL A 56 0.58 4.03 -5.55
N GLY A 57 -0.14 5.01 -6.09
CA GLY A 57 0.43 6.31 -6.45
C GLY A 57 1.11 7.01 -5.28
N SER A 58 0.47 7.03 -4.11
CA SER A 58 1.03 7.57 -2.86
C SER A 58 2.29 6.82 -2.40
N LEU A 59 2.36 5.49 -2.57
CA LEU A 59 3.60 4.75 -2.31
C LEU A 59 4.73 5.21 -3.23
N MET A 60 4.44 5.46 -4.51
CA MET A 60 5.44 5.94 -5.47
C MET A 60 5.90 7.37 -5.16
N GLU A 61 4.99 8.21 -4.68
CA GLU A 61 5.33 9.55 -4.18
C GLU A 61 6.24 9.48 -2.94
N LEU A 62 5.97 8.58 -1.98
CA LEU A 62 6.85 8.36 -0.83
C LEU A 62 8.26 7.91 -1.24
N LYS A 63 8.34 6.96 -2.18
CA LYS A 63 9.62 6.53 -2.75
C LYS A 63 10.39 7.70 -3.34
N CYS A 64 9.73 8.52 -4.16
CA CYS A 64 10.33 9.72 -4.76
C CYS A 64 10.80 10.72 -3.69
N LEU A 65 10.02 10.90 -2.61
CA LEU A 65 10.40 11.76 -1.49
C LEU A 65 11.65 11.27 -0.75
N ALA A 66 11.88 9.96 -0.64
CA ALA A 66 13.09 9.40 -0.02
C ALA A 66 14.31 9.43 -0.95
N GLU A 67 14.12 9.19 -2.24
CA GLU A 67 15.19 9.21 -3.24
C GLU A 67 15.60 10.64 -3.66
N GLY A 68 14.73 11.63 -3.43
CA GLY A 68 14.97 13.03 -3.75
C GLY A 68 16.09 13.65 -2.90
N THR A 69 17.18 14.01 -3.56
CA THR A 69 18.35 14.73 -2.98
C THR A 69 18.18 16.25 -2.94
N SER A 70 17.03 16.79 -3.36
CA SER A 70 16.80 18.23 -3.37
C SER A 70 16.61 18.81 -1.96
N LEU A 71 17.23 19.96 -1.71
CA LEU A 71 16.97 20.81 -0.54
C LEU A 71 15.45 21.05 -0.41
N ASP A 72 14.89 20.83 0.79
CA ASP A 72 13.47 21.03 1.08
C ASP A 72 13.12 22.52 1.17
N PHE A 73 13.08 23.19 0.01
CA PHE A 73 12.73 24.60 -0.06
C PHE A 73 11.28 24.82 0.37
N GLY A 74 11.08 25.52 1.48
CA GLY A 74 9.76 25.95 1.94
C GLY A 74 8.85 24.84 2.48
N GLY A 75 9.42 23.71 2.93
CA GLY A 75 8.67 22.61 3.55
C GLY A 75 7.76 21.85 2.58
N GLN A 76 8.10 21.82 1.30
CA GLN A 76 7.32 21.15 0.26
C GLN A 76 7.25 19.64 0.52
N ARG A 77 8.32 19.02 1.02
CA ARG A 77 8.34 17.58 1.33
C ARG A 77 7.35 17.23 2.42
N ARG A 78 7.29 18.02 3.50
CA ARG A 78 6.30 17.83 4.57
C ARG A 78 4.87 18.03 4.09
N LYS A 79 4.62 19.03 3.22
CA LYS A 79 3.28 19.22 2.62
C LYS A 79 2.86 18.03 1.77
N GLN A 80 3.79 17.47 0.99
CA GLN A 80 3.51 16.28 0.20
C GLN A 80 3.28 15.06 1.10
N ALA A 81 4.08 14.87 2.15
CA ALA A 81 3.87 13.81 3.13
C ALA A 81 2.49 13.91 3.81
N ALA A 82 2.05 15.11 4.21
CA ALA A 82 0.71 15.32 4.77
C ALA A 82 -0.40 14.97 3.77
N LYS A 83 -0.22 15.28 2.48
CA LYS A 83 -1.15 14.87 1.41
C LYS A 83 -1.21 13.34 1.26
N ILE A 84 -0.06 12.67 1.35
CA ILE A 84 0.02 11.20 1.32
C ILE A 84 -0.71 10.59 2.52
N ILE A 85 -0.47 11.10 3.74
CA ILE A 85 -1.18 10.67 4.96
C ILE A 85 -2.70 10.79 4.78
N SER A 86 -3.18 11.92 4.25
CA SER A 86 -4.60 12.13 3.97
C SER A 86 -5.14 11.16 2.91
N THR A 87 -4.38 10.94 1.82
CA THR A 87 -4.78 10.04 0.73
C THR A 87 -4.89 8.60 1.22
N LEU A 88 -3.92 8.14 2.00
CA LEU A 88 -3.88 6.80 2.61
C LEU A 88 -4.83 6.65 3.82
N CYS A 89 -5.63 7.67 4.13
CA CYS A 89 -6.56 7.68 5.26
C CYS A 89 -5.88 7.46 6.64
N LEU A 90 -4.61 7.85 6.78
CA LEU A 90 -3.82 7.67 8.00
C LEU A 90 -4.00 8.79 9.04
N ALA A 91 -4.52 9.95 8.62
CA ALA A 91 -4.61 11.14 9.48
C ALA A 91 -5.37 10.91 10.79
N ASP A 92 -6.42 10.08 10.75
CA ASP A 92 -7.30 9.81 11.88
C ASP A 92 -7.15 8.37 12.42
N ALA A 93 -6.10 7.65 12.01
CA ALA A 93 -5.96 6.21 12.26
C ALA A 93 -5.91 5.83 13.76
N ASP A 94 -5.44 6.73 14.61
CA ASP A 94 -5.39 6.54 16.06
C ASP A 94 -6.74 6.77 16.75
N SER A 95 -7.70 7.39 16.06
CA SER A 95 -9.06 7.64 16.58
C SER A 95 -10.08 6.60 16.11
N LEU A 96 -9.69 5.71 15.19
CA LEU A 96 -10.55 4.64 14.70
C LEU A 96 -10.78 3.61 15.81
N ASP A 97 -11.98 3.05 15.85
CA ASP A 97 -12.21 1.82 16.60
C ASP A 97 -11.36 0.67 16.02
N GLU A 98 -11.18 -0.39 16.81
CA GLU A 98 -10.29 -1.51 16.47
C GLU A 98 -10.69 -2.18 15.15
N GLU A 99 -12.00 -2.34 14.89
CA GLU A 99 -12.51 -2.98 13.68
C GLU A 99 -12.22 -2.13 12.43
N LEU A 100 -12.44 -0.81 12.50
CA LEU A 100 -12.13 0.10 11.41
C LEU A 100 -10.64 0.25 11.18
N ARG A 101 -9.84 0.26 12.26
CA ARG A 101 -8.37 0.27 12.17
C ARG A 101 -7.86 -0.99 11.45
N GLU A 102 -8.39 -2.16 11.78
CA GLU A 102 -8.05 -3.43 11.11
C GLU A 102 -8.45 -3.40 9.62
N ASN A 103 -9.64 -2.86 9.28
CA ASN A 103 -10.05 -2.70 7.89
C ASN A 103 -9.10 -1.79 7.08
N LEU A 104 -8.57 -0.73 7.71
CA LEU A 104 -7.56 0.15 7.09
C LEU A 104 -6.22 -0.58 6.94
N LEU A 105 -5.77 -1.31 7.95
CA LEU A 105 -4.55 -2.12 7.91
C LEU A 105 -4.61 -3.13 6.75
N MET A 106 -5.72 -3.86 6.64
CA MET A 106 -5.93 -4.84 5.57
C MET A 106 -6.01 -4.20 4.18
N GLU A 107 -6.57 -2.99 4.05
CA GLU A 107 -6.55 -2.25 2.79
C GLU A 107 -5.12 -1.84 2.42
N LEU A 108 -4.34 -1.30 3.36
CA LEU A 108 -2.93 -0.92 3.12
C LEU A 108 -2.08 -2.15 2.79
N LYS A 109 -2.33 -3.27 3.46
CA LYS A 109 -1.68 -4.56 3.16
C LYS A 109 -1.96 -4.98 1.72
N ASN A 110 -3.22 -4.88 1.27
CA ASN A 110 -3.60 -5.14 -0.12
C ASN A 110 -2.89 -4.20 -1.12
N VAL A 111 -2.66 -2.92 -0.77
CA VAL A 111 -1.86 -2.02 -1.61
C VAL A 111 -0.45 -2.55 -1.82
N PHE A 112 0.20 -3.05 -0.75
CA PHE A 112 1.53 -3.65 -0.87
C PHE A 112 1.52 -4.96 -1.65
N LEU A 113 0.48 -5.80 -1.50
CA LEU A 113 0.31 -6.98 -2.37
C LEU A 113 0.23 -6.57 -3.84
N LYS A 114 -0.58 -5.55 -4.17
CA LYS A 114 -0.68 -5.03 -5.53
C LYS A 114 0.65 -4.47 -6.04
N PHE A 115 1.36 -3.74 -5.18
CA PHE A 115 2.68 -3.22 -5.51
C PHE A 115 3.67 -4.34 -5.86
N MET A 116 3.73 -5.41 -5.06
CA MET A 116 4.61 -6.55 -5.30
C MET A 116 4.23 -7.34 -6.56
N GLU A 117 2.94 -7.56 -6.81
CA GLU A 117 2.43 -8.16 -8.06
C GLU A 117 2.90 -7.36 -9.28
N VAL A 118 2.61 -6.05 -9.32
CA VAL A 118 3.00 -5.19 -10.46
C VAL A 118 4.52 -5.13 -10.62
N SER A 119 5.28 -5.12 -9.53
CA SER A 119 6.74 -5.16 -9.58
C SER A 119 7.28 -6.47 -10.16
N ARG A 120 6.68 -7.62 -9.84
CA ARG A 120 7.10 -8.92 -10.39
C ARG A 120 6.76 -9.08 -11.87
N ASP A 121 5.61 -8.58 -12.29
CA ASP A 121 5.16 -8.73 -13.68
C ASP A 121 5.73 -7.63 -14.60
N GLY A 122 6.27 -6.56 -14.01
CA GLY A 122 6.85 -5.44 -14.72
C GLY A 122 8.21 -5.78 -15.34
N ARG A 123 8.24 -5.99 -16.67
CA ARG A 123 9.50 -6.27 -17.41
C ARG A 123 10.62 -5.25 -17.21
N GLY A 124 10.27 -3.98 -16.98
CA GLY A 124 11.25 -2.92 -16.67
C GLY A 124 11.76 -2.98 -15.22
N PHE A 125 10.99 -3.59 -14.32
CA PHE A 125 11.38 -3.80 -12.93
C PHE A 125 12.27 -5.04 -12.79
N THR A 126 11.93 -6.13 -13.49
CA THR A 126 12.67 -7.39 -13.46
C THR A 126 13.91 -7.39 -14.34
N SER A 127 14.12 -6.36 -15.17
CA SER A 127 15.33 -6.26 -15.98
C SER A 127 16.55 -5.81 -15.19
N LEU A 128 17.71 -6.26 -15.64
CA LEU A 128 19.01 -5.67 -15.29
C LEU A 128 19.16 -4.27 -15.89
N VAL A 129 20.22 -3.56 -15.49
CA VAL A 129 20.52 -2.20 -15.96
C VAL A 129 20.50 -2.17 -17.51
N PHE A 130 19.72 -1.25 -18.09
CA PHE A 130 19.50 -1.10 -19.53
C PHE A 130 18.84 -2.28 -20.27
N GLY A 131 18.12 -3.18 -19.59
CA GLY A 131 17.40 -4.26 -20.26
C GLY A 131 18.27 -5.46 -20.66
N MET A 132 19.54 -5.49 -20.22
CA MET A 132 20.50 -6.55 -20.53
C MET A 132 20.27 -7.79 -19.66
N GLY A 133 19.16 -8.50 -19.90
CA GLY A 133 18.79 -9.72 -19.17
C GLY A 133 17.80 -9.47 -18.04
N GLN A 134 17.33 -10.56 -17.43
CA GLN A 134 16.37 -10.56 -16.33
C GLN A 134 17.09 -10.88 -15.01
N LEU A 135 16.61 -10.28 -13.92
CA LEU A 135 16.97 -10.64 -12.57
C LEU A 135 16.51 -12.07 -12.27
N SER A 136 17.26 -12.75 -11.39
CA SER A 136 16.75 -13.97 -10.77
C SER A 136 15.56 -13.64 -9.87
N ASP A 137 14.73 -14.63 -9.55
CA ASP A 137 13.59 -14.47 -8.63
C ASP A 137 14.05 -13.86 -7.30
N GLU A 138 15.17 -14.32 -6.75
CA GLU A 138 15.75 -13.73 -5.53
C GLU A 138 16.18 -12.27 -5.73
N GLY A 139 16.77 -11.94 -6.89
CA GLY A 139 17.12 -10.57 -7.25
C GLY A 139 15.90 -9.65 -7.33
N VAL A 140 14.79 -10.14 -7.91
CA VAL A 140 13.50 -9.42 -7.92
C VAL A 140 13.00 -9.21 -6.50
N VAL A 141 13.01 -10.24 -5.65
CA VAL A 141 12.57 -10.11 -4.26
C VAL A 141 13.43 -9.12 -3.47
N LYS A 142 14.76 -9.15 -3.63
CA LYS A 142 15.65 -8.16 -2.98
C LYS A 142 15.35 -6.74 -3.45
N LYS A 143 15.08 -6.54 -4.74
CA LYS A 143 14.73 -5.23 -5.30
C LYS A 143 13.37 -4.73 -4.78
N ILE A 144 12.39 -5.63 -4.65
CA ILE A 144 11.09 -5.32 -4.03
C ILE A 144 11.28 -4.95 -2.56
N ALA A 145 12.04 -5.75 -1.80
CA ALA A 145 12.33 -5.50 -0.40
C ALA A 145 13.01 -4.14 -0.19
N GLU A 146 13.98 -3.77 -1.05
CA GLU A 146 14.63 -2.46 -1.01
C GLU A 146 13.60 -1.34 -1.20
N GLN A 147 12.74 -1.43 -2.21
CA GLN A 147 11.74 -0.38 -2.46
C GLN A 147 10.70 -0.27 -1.34
N ILE A 148 10.23 -1.40 -0.81
CA ILE A 148 9.33 -1.41 0.36
C ILE A 148 10.06 -0.79 1.56
N SER A 149 11.34 -1.09 1.75
CA SER A 149 12.12 -0.52 2.84
C SER A 149 12.22 1.00 2.74
N THR A 150 12.46 1.50 1.52
CA THR A 150 12.46 2.93 1.24
C THR A 150 11.11 3.57 1.51
N ILE A 151 10.02 2.97 1.05
CA ILE A 151 8.66 3.53 1.17
C ILE A 151 8.15 3.50 2.61
N ALA A 152 8.27 2.35 3.27
CA ALA A 152 7.61 2.10 4.55
C ALA A 152 8.47 2.55 5.74
N PHE A 153 9.80 2.48 5.67
CA PHE A 153 10.67 2.75 6.82
C PHE A 153 11.54 3.99 6.61
N GLN A 154 12.32 4.05 5.53
CA GLN A 154 13.28 5.14 5.33
C GLN A 154 12.59 6.48 5.06
N ALA A 155 11.53 6.52 4.25
CA ALA A 155 10.79 7.74 3.95
C ALA A 155 10.13 8.34 5.21
N PRO A 156 9.33 7.59 6.01
CA PRO A 156 8.80 8.11 7.27
C PRO A 156 9.88 8.60 8.23
N HIS A 157 10.98 7.84 8.37
CA HIS A 157 12.08 8.23 9.25
C HIS A 157 12.74 9.54 8.82
N ALA A 158 13.04 9.68 7.52
CA ALA A 158 13.64 10.89 6.96
C ALA A 158 12.72 12.12 7.07
N LEU A 159 11.40 11.92 7.15
CA LEU A 159 10.41 12.97 7.34
C LEU A 159 10.14 13.28 8.83
N HIS A 160 10.67 12.46 9.75
CA HIS A 160 10.32 12.45 11.17
C HIS A 160 8.82 12.23 11.41
N MET A 161 8.21 11.30 10.66
CA MET A 161 6.77 11.00 10.69
C MET A 161 6.51 9.50 10.94
N ASP A 162 7.43 8.81 11.62
CA ASP A 162 7.32 7.35 11.89
C ASP A 162 6.00 6.97 12.56
N LYS A 163 5.48 7.82 13.47
CA LYS A 163 4.22 7.57 14.17
C LYS A 163 3.03 7.64 13.23
N GLU A 164 2.99 8.67 12.39
CA GLU A 164 1.92 8.91 11.42
C GLU A 164 1.85 7.84 10.34
N PHE A 165 2.96 7.16 10.07
CA PHE A 165 3.05 6.05 9.12
C PHE A 165 3.10 4.65 9.77
N ALA A 166 2.90 4.54 11.09
CA ALA A 166 3.02 3.26 11.80
C ALA A 166 2.12 2.15 11.23
N LEU A 167 0.88 2.48 10.85
CA LEU A 167 -0.04 1.50 10.25
C LEU A 167 0.41 1.07 8.84
N LEU A 168 1.03 1.99 8.07
CA LEU A 168 1.61 1.68 6.77
C LEU A 168 2.85 0.77 6.91
N GLN A 169 3.69 1.03 7.91
CA GLN A 169 4.85 0.21 8.27
C GLN A 169 4.44 -1.22 8.61
N GLU A 170 3.39 -1.36 9.41
CA GLU A 170 2.83 -2.65 9.77
C GLU A 170 2.26 -3.39 8.55
N ALA A 171 1.44 -2.71 7.75
CA ALA A 171 0.87 -3.26 6.52
C ALA A 171 1.95 -3.78 5.56
N ALA A 172 3.02 -3.02 5.37
CA ALA A 172 4.16 -3.39 4.53
C ALA A 172 4.81 -4.69 5.02
N LEU A 173 5.04 -4.79 6.33
CA LEU A 173 5.66 -5.94 6.96
C LEU A 173 4.78 -7.19 6.84
N GLN A 174 3.48 -7.06 7.12
CA GLN A 174 2.53 -8.16 7.01
C GLN A 174 2.37 -8.65 5.56
N ALA A 175 2.26 -7.72 4.60
CA ALA A 175 2.17 -8.07 3.18
C ALA A 175 3.44 -8.80 2.71
N PHE A 176 4.62 -8.28 3.05
CA PHE A 176 5.88 -8.88 2.63
C PHE A 176 6.11 -10.27 3.23
N ARG A 177 5.77 -10.47 4.51
CA ARG A 177 5.82 -11.80 5.15
C ARG A 177 4.88 -12.81 4.49
N GLN A 178 3.69 -12.35 4.08
CA GLN A 178 2.72 -13.19 3.39
C GLN A 178 3.27 -13.64 2.02
N GLU A 179 3.80 -12.71 1.23
CA GLU A 179 4.25 -13.00 -0.13
C GLU A 179 5.60 -13.73 -0.17
N TYR A 180 6.49 -13.40 0.77
CA TYR A 180 7.85 -13.95 0.83
C TYR A 180 8.19 -14.49 2.23
N PRO A 181 7.62 -15.66 2.59
CA PRO A 181 7.91 -16.30 3.88
C PRO A 181 9.42 -16.49 4.09
N ASN A 182 9.90 -16.22 5.31
CA ASN A 182 11.31 -16.32 5.72
C ASN A 182 12.28 -15.33 5.05
N ARG A 183 11.80 -14.37 4.25
CA ARG A 183 12.64 -13.38 3.56
C ARG A 183 12.62 -11.99 4.19
N GLU A 184 11.96 -11.82 5.35
CA GLU A 184 11.87 -10.54 6.06
C GLU A 184 13.24 -9.88 6.29
N HIS A 185 14.30 -10.67 6.46
CA HIS A 185 15.67 -10.17 6.63
C HIS A 185 16.20 -9.33 5.44
N PHE A 186 15.51 -9.32 4.30
CA PHE A 186 15.80 -8.39 3.20
C PHE A 186 15.23 -6.98 3.43
N LEU A 187 14.26 -6.81 4.34
CA LEU A 187 13.73 -5.50 4.69
C LEU A 187 14.70 -4.76 5.62
N LYS A 188 15.01 -3.51 5.28
CA LYS A 188 15.78 -2.57 6.09
C LYS A 188 14.80 -1.67 6.84
N LYS A 189 14.48 -2.08 8.06
CA LYS A 189 13.55 -1.39 8.97
C LYS A 189 14.29 -0.31 9.75
#